data_AF-A0A849R3Z9-F1
#
_entry.id   AF-A0A849R3Z9-F1
#
_cell.length_a   1.000
_cell.length_b   1.000
_cell.length_c   1.000
_cell.angle_alpha   90.00
_cell.angle_beta   90.00
_cell.angle_gamma   90.00
#
_symmetry.space_group_name_H-M   'P 1'
#
loop_
_entity.id
_entity.type
_entity.pdbx_description
1 polymer ?
#
loop_
_entity_poly.entity_id
_entity_poly.type
_entity_poly.pdbx_seq_one_letter_code
_entity_poly.pdbx_strand_id
1 'polypeptide(L)' 'MQIEDARAEILNFLKQQDSYVDELSSKLGISSTATRQHLAILERDGLIKRTLVKEKMGRPKIFYSLT' A
#
# COMPACT_ATOMS: atom_id res chain seq x y z
N MET A 1 -15.03 -15.59 1.83
CA MET A 1 -14.28 -14.62 2.66
C MET A 1 -13.80 -13.54 1.72
N GLN A 2 -14.40 -12.36 1.78
CA GLN A 2 -14.33 -11.35 0.72
C GLN A 2 -12.91 -10.78 0.57
N ILE A 3 -12.36 -10.88 -0.64
CA ILE A 3 -11.09 -10.25 -1.05
C ILE A 3 -11.31 -8.77 -1.43
N GLU A 4 -12.57 -8.32 -1.48
CA GLU A 4 -12.92 -6.94 -1.83
C GLU A 4 -12.56 -5.93 -0.73
N ASP A 5 -12.65 -6.32 0.55
CA ASP A 5 -12.40 -5.42 1.68
C ASP A 5 -10.96 -4.92 1.77
N ALA A 6 -9.96 -5.75 1.45
CA ALA A 6 -8.55 -5.38 1.62
C ALA A 6 -8.16 -4.16 0.78
N ARG A 7 -8.70 -4.03 -0.45
CA ARG A 7 -8.45 -2.85 -1.30
C ARG A 7 -9.11 -1.60 -0.75
N ALA A 8 -10.34 -1.71 -0.24
CA ALA A 8 -11.06 -0.60 0.37
C ALA A 8 -10.38 -0.12 1.65
N GLU A 9 -9.93 -1.06 2.50
CA GLU A 9 -9.15 -0.79 3.71
C GLU A 9 -7.81 -0.10 3.40
N ILE A 10 -7.08 -0.56 2.38
CA ILE A 10 -5.86 0.10 1.91
C ILE A 10 -6.16 1.54 1.53
N LEU A 11 -7.19 1.78 0.70
CA LEU A 11 -7.55 3.14 0.29
C LEU A 11 -7.95 4.00 1.50
N ASN A 12 -8.73 3.45 2.43
CA ASN A 12 -9.15 4.17 3.63
C ASN A 12 -7.96 4.57 4.52
N PHE A 13 -6.94 3.72 4.60
CA PHE A 13 -5.71 4.03 5.32
C PHE A 13 -4.86 5.08 4.58
N LEU A 14 -4.70 4.93 3.26
CA LEU A 14 -3.97 5.89 2.42
C LEU A 14 -4.63 7.27 2.34
N LYS A 15 -5.93 7.38 2.66
CA LYS A 15 -6.61 8.68 2.85
C LYS A 15 -6.07 9.46 4.05
N GLN A 16 -5.57 8.76 5.07
CA GLN A 16 -5.10 9.37 6.31
C GLN A 16 -3.61 9.66 6.26
N GLN A 17 -2.82 8.71 5.73
CA GLN A 17 -1.37 8.84 5.60
C GLN A 17 -0.80 7.95 4.50
N ASP A 18 0.31 8.38 3.92
CA ASP A 18 1.13 7.58 3.02
C ASP A 18 1.77 6.42 3.80
N SER A 19 1.74 5.22 3.23
CA SER A 19 2.28 4.03 3.90
C SER A 19 2.97 3.08 2.93
N TYR A 20 3.83 2.23 3.49
CA TYR A 20 4.57 1.22 2.74
C TYR A 20 3.94 -0.17 2.94
N VAL A 21 4.35 -1.12 2.08
CA VAL A 21 3.75 -2.46 2.04
C VAL A 21 3.72 -3.15 3.40
N ASP A 22 4.81 -3.04 4.17
CA ASP A 22 4.97 -3.74 5.45
C ASP A 22 3.96 -3.26 6.51
N GLU A 23 3.73 -1.94 6.57
CA GLU A 23 2.71 -1.34 7.44
C GLU A 23 1.31 -1.79 7.05
N LEU A 24 0.99 -1.72 5.75
CA LEU A 24 -0.30 -2.15 5.24
C LEU A 24 -0.54 -3.64 5.51
N SER A 25 0.45 -4.49 5.25
CA SER A 25 0.34 -5.94 5.49
C SER A 25 0.14 -6.25 6.97
N SER A 26 0.86 -5.54 7.85
CA SER A 26 0.72 -5.69 9.30
C SER A 26 -0.66 -5.24 9.79
N LYS A 27 -1.19 -4.15 9.22
CA LYS A 27 -2.49 -3.60 9.61
C LYS A 27 -3.67 -4.44 9.10
N LEU A 28 -3.56 -4.95 7.88
CA LEU A 28 -4.57 -5.81 7.25
C LEU A 28 -4.51 -7.26 7.77
N GLY A 29 -3.41 -7.65 8.44
CA GLY A 29 -3.20 -9.03 8.90
C GLY A 29 -2.97 -10.03 7.76
N ILE A 30 -2.50 -9.57 6.61
CA ILE A 30 -2.24 -10.40 5.42
C ILE A 30 -0.76 -10.37 5.04
N SER A 31 -0.35 -11.26 4.13
CA SER A 31 1.03 -11.27 3.66
C SER A 31 1.37 -10.02 2.85
N SER A 32 2.64 -9.60 2.90
CA SER A 32 3.16 -8.51 2.07
C SER A 32 2.98 -8.79 0.57
N THR A 33 3.01 -10.05 0.15
CA THR A 33 2.73 -10.46 -1.23
C THR A 33 1.29 -10.19 -1.63
N ALA A 34 0.31 -10.57 -0.80
CA ALA A 34 -1.10 -10.28 -1.05
C ALA A 34 -1.36 -8.77 -1.06
N THR A 35 -0.75 -8.04 -0.13
CA THR A 35 -0.81 -6.57 -0.08
C THR A 35 -0.26 -5.95 -1.37
N ARG A 36 0.89 -6.43 -1.87
CA ARG A 36 1.45 -5.98 -3.16
C ARG A 36 0.53 -6.26 -4.34
N GLN A 37 -0.16 -7.41 -4.36
CA GLN A 37 -1.14 -7.71 -5.42
C GLN A 37 -2.29 -6.70 -5.41
N HIS A 38 -2.83 -6.37 -4.23
CA HIS A 38 -3.88 -5.36 -4.10
C HIS A 38 -3.40 -3.96 -4.50
N LEU A 39 -2.21 -3.56 -4.06
CA LEU A 39 -1.59 -2.28 -4.43
C LEU A 39 -1.35 -2.20 -5.94
N ALA A 40 -0.89 -3.27 -6.58
CA ALA A 40 -0.68 -3.30 -8.03
C ALA A 40 -1.99 -3.12 -8.81
N ILE A 41 -3.09 -3.71 -8.33
CA ILE A 41 -4.42 -3.50 -8.92
C ILE A 41 -4.85 -2.04 -8.76
N LEU A 42 -4.74 -1.48 -7.54
CA LEU A 42 -5.09 -0.08 -7.27
C LEU A 42 -4.24 0.92 -8.07
N GLU A 43 -2.95 0.63 -8.24
CA GLU A 43 -2.01 1.44 -9.04
C GLU A 43 -2.40 1.38 -10.52
N ARG A 44 -2.71 0.18 -11.04
CA ARG A 44 -3.17 0.00 -12.43
C ARG A 44 -4.50 0.72 -12.68
N ASP A 45 -5.38 0.72 -11.70
CA ASP A 45 -6.69 1.40 -11.78
C ASP A 45 -6.54 2.92 -11.55
N GLY A 46 -5.32 3.43 -11.31
CA GLY A 46 -5.01 4.86 -11.19
C GLY A 46 -5.37 5.49 -9.84
N LEU A 47 -5.76 4.69 -8.85
CA LEU A 47 -6.24 5.15 -7.54
C LEU A 47 -5.12 5.53 -6.57
N ILE A 48 -3.93 4.94 -6.76
CA ILE A 48 -2.75 5.20 -5.94
C ILE A 48 -1.52 5.43 -6.81
N LYS A 49 -0.53 6.11 -6.25
CA LYS A 49 0.81 6.29 -6.79
C LYS A 49 1.85 5.69 -5.85
N ARG A 50 2.92 5.12 -6.42
CA ARG A 50 4.09 4.69 -5.66
C ARG A 50 5.20 5.73 -5.72
N THR A 51 5.79 6.04 -4.56
CA THR A 51 6.91 6.97 -4.42
C THR A 51 8.08 6.27 -3.75
N LEU A 52 9.24 6.31 -4.40
CA LEU A 52 10.49 5.84 -3.82
C LEU A 52 11.04 6.91 -2.88
N VAL A 53 10.93 6.66 -1.57
CA VAL A 53 11.50 7.54 -0.55
C VAL A 53 12.90 7.04 -0.23
N LYS A 54 13.89 7.83 -0.65
CA LYS A 54 15.29 7.64 -0.25
C LYS A 54 15.46 8.22 1.14
N GLU A 55 15.45 7.38 2.16
CA GLU A 55 15.87 7.81 3.50
C GLU A 55 17.37 8.14 3.49
N LYS A 56 17.78 9.19 4.24
CA LYS A 56 19.18 9.64 4.31
C LYS A 56 20.15 8.55 4.78
N MET A 57 19.65 7.49 5.42
CA MET A 57 20.44 6.34 5.86
C MET A 57 19.55 5.09 5.87
N GLY A 58 19.75 4.17 4.92
CA GLY A 58 19.00 2.91 4.85
C GLY A 58 18.62 2.47 3.44
N ARG A 59 17.97 1.30 3.35
CA ARG A 59 17.43 0.80 2.08
C ARG A 59 16.22 1.66 1.68
N PRO A 60 16.12 2.09 0.41
CA PRO A 60 14.98 2.89 -0.06
C PRO A 60 13.66 2.12 0.17
N LYS A 61 12.65 2.84 0.67
CA LYS A 61 11.30 2.29 0.88
C LYS A 61 10.36 2.80 -0.21
N ILE A 62 9.43 1.94 -0.61
CA ILE A 62 8.35 2.30 -1.53
C ILE A 62 7.14 2.66 -0.69
N PHE A 63 6.77 3.93 -0.73
CA PHE A 63 5.53 4.43 -0.15
C PHE A 63 4.44 4.47 -1.21
N TYR A 64 3.22 4.25 -0.79
CA TYR A 64 2.02 4.39 -1.61
C TYR A 64 1.20 5.53 -1.05
N SER A 65 0.59 6.30 -1.94
CA SER A 65 -0.29 7.40 -1.60
C SER A 65 -1.40 7.52 -2.62
N LEU A 66 -2.50 8.18 -2.25
CA LEU A 66 -3.57 8.44 -3.20
C LEU A 66 -3.08 9.39 -4.30
N THR A 67 -3.56 9.16 -5.53
CA THR A 67 -3.20 9.98 -6.69
C THR A 67 -3.61 11.43 -6.47
#